data_AF-A0AAD7BIM3-F1
#
_entry.id   AF-A0AAD7BIM3-F1
#
_cell.length_a   1.000
_cell.length_b   1.000
_cell.length_c   1.000
_cell.angle_alpha   90.00
_cell.angle_beta   90.00
_cell.angle_gamma   90.00
#
_symmetry.space_group_name_H-M   'P 1'
#
loop_
_entity.id
_entity.type
_entity.pdbx_description
1 polymer ?
#
loop_
_entity_poly.entity_id
_entity_poly.type
_entity_poly.pdbx_seq_one_letter_code
_entity_poly.pdbx_strand_id
1 'polypeptide(L)'
;MKSILYIPELIDQIVGSADAGDLHACALVCRRWAHAAQSRIFSNIKICDSYGAELATRQMSRLLNVFDESPHLATFVLTLELWLGHQVGEIHRLCRSGLTVLRTLFLYLPTPLPSRLLPTIKSLLALESLTSVTLHIQFEHLEDLLDVWRDCSRNIRYVEFPRAPSVKPAEPSARPSMCLDPHTKIQLDVFEGVPDAPSICHD
;
A
#
# COMPACT_ATOMS: atom_id res chain seq x y z
N MET A 1 -19.41 24.26 -19.01
CA MET A 1 -18.57 24.21 -17.78
C MET A 1 -17.40 23.28 -18.06
N LYS A 2 -16.18 23.83 -18.19
CA LYS A 2 -14.97 23.03 -18.39
C LYS A 2 -14.60 22.40 -17.04
N SER A 3 -14.59 21.07 -16.96
CA SER A 3 -14.15 20.37 -15.75
C SER A 3 -12.67 20.63 -15.52
N ILE A 4 -12.34 21.19 -14.37
CA ILE A 4 -10.97 21.26 -13.86
C ILE A 4 -10.57 19.80 -13.53
N LEU A 5 -9.96 19.14 -14.51
CA LEU A 5 -9.58 17.72 -14.49
C LEU A 5 -8.11 17.51 -14.07
N TYR A 6 -7.51 18.47 -13.34
CA TYR A 6 -6.07 18.48 -13.02
C TYR A 6 -5.78 18.73 -11.52
N ILE A 7 -6.67 18.27 -10.65
CA ILE A 7 -6.54 18.50 -9.19
C ILE A 7 -5.48 17.57 -8.54
N PRO A 8 -5.38 16.27 -8.90
CA PRO A 8 -4.36 15.40 -8.32
C PRO A 8 -2.93 15.86 -8.65
N GLU A 9 -2.67 16.29 -9.89
CA GLU A 9 -1.36 16.80 -10.30
C GLU A 9 -1.01 18.11 -9.59
N LEU A 10 -2.02 18.91 -9.20
CA LEU A 10 -1.82 20.12 -8.43
C LEU A 10 -1.40 19.80 -6.99
N ILE A 11 -1.94 18.76 -6.36
CA ILE A 11 -1.47 18.31 -5.04
C ILE A 11 -0.09 17.70 -5.17
N ASP A 12 0.18 16.89 -6.18
CA ASP A 12 1.52 16.36 -6.41
C ASP A 12 2.54 17.47 -6.68
N GLN A 13 2.15 18.56 -7.35
CA GLN A 13 2.99 19.74 -7.51
C GLN A 13 3.10 20.55 -6.20
N ILE A 14 2.01 20.86 -5.51
CA ILE A 14 2.04 21.59 -4.23
C ILE A 14 2.87 20.82 -3.20
N VAL A 15 2.71 19.50 -3.13
CA VAL A 15 3.40 18.65 -2.16
C VAL A 15 4.80 18.26 -2.67
N GLY A 16 5.03 18.23 -3.97
CA GLY A 16 6.31 17.86 -4.60
C GLY A 16 7.30 19.00 -4.75
N SER A 17 6.87 20.21 -5.12
CA SER A 17 7.75 21.34 -5.44
C SER A 17 7.79 22.48 -4.41
N ALA A 18 6.85 22.54 -3.46
CA ALA A 18 6.80 23.62 -2.47
C ALA A 18 7.82 23.43 -1.34
N ASP A 19 8.52 24.49 -0.95
CA ASP A 19 9.27 24.52 0.31
C ASP A 19 8.32 24.64 1.53
N ALA A 20 8.88 24.62 2.75
CA ALA A 20 8.04 24.72 3.96
C ALA A 20 7.25 26.05 4.04
N GLY A 21 7.77 27.14 3.46
CA GLY A 21 7.09 28.43 3.41
C GLY A 21 5.94 28.45 2.40
N ASP A 22 6.14 27.83 1.24
CA ASP A 22 5.16 27.68 0.18
C ASP A 22 3.99 26.76 0.61
N LEU A 23 4.27 25.75 1.45
CA LEU A 23 3.24 24.89 2.04
C LEU A 23 2.38 25.64 3.06
N HIS A 24 2.99 26.49 3.88
CA HIS A 24 2.27 27.37 4.80
C HIS A 24 1.38 28.35 4.02
N ALA A 25 1.89 28.94 2.95
CA ALA A 25 1.12 29.78 2.05
C ALA A 25 -0.04 29.00 1.39
N CYS A 26 0.19 27.75 0.97
CA CYS A 26 -0.85 26.88 0.46
C CYS A 26 -1.91 26.56 1.52
N ALA A 27 -1.53 26.29 2.77
CA ALA A 27 -2.47 26.07 3.87
C ALA A 27 -3.32 27.33 4.14
N LEU A 28 -2.71 28.52 4.13
CA LEU A 28 -3.42 29.80 4.26
C LEU A 28 -4.37 30.07 3.09
N VAL A 29 -3.97 29.76 1.86
CA VAL A 29 -4.79 29.89 0.66
C VAL A 29 -5.94 28.87 0.68
N CYS A 30 -5.68 27.63 1.09
CA CYS A 30 -6.67 26.59 1.27
C CYS A 30 -7.76 27.06 2.24
N ARG A 31 -7.43 27.69 3.38
CA ARG A 31 -8.43 28.24 4.31
C ARG A 31 -9.39 29.25 3.66
N ARG A 32 -8.99 29.93 2.60
CA ARG A 32 -9.82 30.89 1.85
C ARG A 32 -10.59 30.26 0.69
N TRP A 33 -10.27 29.01 0.34
CA TRP A 33 -11.03 28.26 -0.65
C TRP A 33 -12.42 27.92 -0.13
N ALA A 34 -13.39 27.88 -1.03
CA ALA A 34 -14.70 27.35 -0.71
C ALA A 34 -14.56 25.89 -0.24
N HIS A 35 -15.36 25.51 0.76
CA HIS A 35 -15.37 24.16 1.33
C HIS A 35 -15.46 23.05 0.26
N ALA A 36 -16.27 23.26 -0.78
CA ALA A 36 -16.40 22.32 -1.89
C ALA A 36 -15.09 22.08 -2.65
N ALA A 37 -14.24 23.10 -2.77
CA ALA A 37 -12.93 22.96 -3.41
C ALA A 37 -11.94 22.21 -2.51
N GLN A 38 -11.86 22.57 -1.22
CA GLN A 38 -11.03 21.85 -0.25
C GLN A 38 -11.39 20.36 -0.21
N SER A 39 -12.68 20.06 -0.07
CA SER A 39 -13.17 18.67 -0.04
C SER A 39 -12.77 17.91 -1.29
N ARG A 40 -12.93 18.50 -2.47
CA ARG A 40 -12.59 17.85 -3.74
C ARG A 40 -11.10 17.56 -3.86
N ILE A 41 -10.26 18.49 -3.40
CA ILE A 41 -8.80 18.40 -3.45
C ILE A 41 -8.31 17.31 -2.49
N PHE A 42 -8.65 17.42 -1.21
CA PHE A 42 -8.15 16.48 -0.19
C PHE A 42 -8.92 15.13 -0.17
N SER A 43 -9.94 14.95 -1.00
CA SER A 43 -10.74 13.71 -1.02
C SER A 43 -9.96 12.45 -1.36
N ASN A 44 -8.96 12.57 -2.23
CA ASN A 44 -8.16 11.44 -2.69
C ASN A 44 -6.69 11.82 -2.65
N ILE A 45 -5.95 11.15 -1.77
CA ILE A 45 -4.53 11.38 -1.56
C ILE A 45 -3.78 10.12 -1.95
N LYS A 46 -2.82 10.29 -2.85
CA LYS A 46 -1.94 9.24 -3.31
C LYS A 46 -0.50 9.68 -3.08
N ILE A 47 0.25 8.91 -2.31
CA ILE A 47 1.69 9.12 -2.10
C ILE A 47 2.38 7.87 -2.63
N CYS A 48 3.05 8.02 -3.78
CA CYS A 48 3.67 6.92 -4.50
C CYS A 48 5.19 7.04 -4.56
N ASP A 49 5.84 5.89 -4.49
CA ASP A 49 7.29 5.73 -4.61
C ASP A 49 7.76 5.65 -6.08
N SER A 50 6.98 6.16 -7.04
CA SER A 50 7.31 6.07 -8.47
C SER A 50 8.62 6.80 -8.83
N TYR A 51 9.07 7.70 -7.97
CA TYR A 51 10.25 8.55 -8.16
C TYR A 51 11.34 8.34 -7.10
N GLY A 52 11.19 7.38 -6.18
CA GLY A 52 12.17 7.04 -5.14
C GLY A 52 11.73 7.36 -3.70
N ALA A 53 12.15 6.50 -2.76
CA ALA A 53 11.54 6.39 -1.44
C ALA A 53 11.66 7.68 -0.60
N GLU A 54 12.71 8.45 -0.86
CA GLU A 54 12.92 9.76 -0.23
C GLU A 54 11.86 10.77 -0.64
N LEU A 55 11.42 10.77 -1.91
CA LEU A 55 10.40 11.72 -2.37
C LEU A 55 9.06 11.41 -1.72
N ALA A 56 8.63 10.15 -1.74
CA ALA A 56 7.40 9.71 -1.09
C ALA A 56 7.39 10.07 0.40
N THR A 57 8.54 9.92 1.07
CA THR A 57 8.72 10.34 2.47
C THR A 57 8.53 11.84 2.64
N ARG A 58 9.20 12.66 1.82
CA ARG A 58 9.05 14.12 1.88
C ARG A 58 7.60 14.54 1.61
N GLN A 59 6.94 13.93 0.64
CA GLN A 59 5.54 14.21 0.33
C GLN A 59 4.62 13.88 1.53
N MET A 60 4.85 12.73 2.17
CA MET A 60 4.12 12.36 3.38
C MET A 60 4.37 13.35 4.52
N SER A 61 5.63 13.67 4.85
CA SER A 61 5.94 14.61 5.92
C SER A 61 5.32 16.00 5.65
N ARG A 62 5.33 16.46 4.40
CA ARG A 62 4.70 17.72 3.98
C ARG A 62 3.19 17.70 4.13
N LEU A 63 2.53 16.61 3.70
CA LEU A 63 1.10 16.44 3.88
C LEU A 63 0.71 16.47 5.37
N LEU A 64 1.48 15.79 6.21
CA LEU A 64 1.23 15.76 7.64
C LEU A 64 1.41 17.14 8.27
N ASN A 65 2.38 17.94 7.82
CA ASN A 65 2.51 19.33 8.26
C ASN A 65 1.28 20.17 7.87
N VAL A 66 0.71 19.95 6.67
CA VAL A 66 -0.53 20.62 6.26
C VAL A 66 -1.69 20.24 7.18
N PHE A 67 -1.79 18.98 7.62
CA PHE A 67 -2.79 18.56 8.59
C PHE A 67 -2.52 19.13 9.99
N ASP A 68 -1.27 19.22 10.42
CA ASP A 68 -0.91 19.83 11.70
C ASP A 68 -1.32 21.32 11.73
N GLU A 69 -1.12 22.05 10.63
CA GLU A 69 -1.50 23.47 10.51
C GLU A 69 -3.01 23.69 10.25
N SER A 70 -3.66 22.74 9.59
CA SER A 70 -5.07 22.80 9.21
C SER A 70 -5.77 21.44 9.39
N PRO A 71 -6.06 21.03 10.64
CA PRO A 71 -6.58 19.69 10.94
C PRO A 71 -7.93 19.37 10.29
N HIS A 72 -8.75 20.39 10.03
CA HIS A 72 -10.05 20.24 9.35
C HIS A 72 -9.90 19.62 7.96
N LEU A 73 -8.77 19.80 7.27
CA LEU A 73 -8.54 19.23 5.94
C LEU A 73 -8.47 17.70 5.96
N ALA A 74 -8.01 17.10 7.07
CA ALA A 74 -7.98 15.65 7.22
C ALA A 74 -9.39 15.03 7.21
N THR A 75 -10.41 15.81 7.60
CA THR A 75 -11.82 15.38 7.58
C THR A 75 -12.41 15.31 6.18
N PHE A 76 -11.65 15.68 5.14
CA PHE A 76 -12.04 15.49 3.75
C PHE A 76 -11.47 14.24 3.11
N VAL A 77 -10.48 13.58 3.73
CA VAL A 77 -9.77 12.45 3.12
C VAL A 77 -10.65 11.22 3.09
N LEU A 78 -11.15 10.85 1.91
CA LEU A 78 -12.00 9.67 1.70
C LEU A 78 -11.19 8.47 1.24
N THR A 79 -10.16 8.70 0.42
CA THR A 79 -9.26 7.67 -0.12
C THR A 79 -7.83 8.04 0.17
N LEU A 80 -7.07 7.08 0.71
CA LEU A 80 -5.67 7.24 1.01
C LEU A 80 -4.89 6.05 0.45
N GLU A 81 -3.97 6.34 -0.46
CA GLU A 81 -3.09 5.36 -1.08
C GLU A 81 -1.64 5.69 -0.73
N LEU A 82 -0.99 4.79 0.00
CA LEU A 82 0.35 5.02 0.54
C LEU A 82 1.30 3.92 0.10
N TRP A 83 2.34 4.31 -0.61
CA TRP A 83 3.46 3.46 -0.98
C TRP A 83 4.65 3.87 -0.13
N LEU A 84 4.72 3.29 1.06
CA LEU A 84 5.71 3.66 2.05
C LEU A 84 6.85 2.64 1.94
N GLY A 85 8.02 3.10 1.53
CA GLY A 85 9.25 2.31 1.62
C GLY A 85 9.69 2.11 3.07
N HIS A 86 10.98 2.31 3.36
CA HIS A 86 11.57 2.07 4.68
C HIS A 86 11.11 3.02 5.81
N GLN A 87 10.25 4.00 5.54
CA GLN A 87 10.01 5.14 6.43
C GLN A 87 8.68 5.05 7.16
N VAL A 88 8.59 4.13 8.11
CA VAL A 88 7.35 3.82 8.83
C VAL A 88 7.01 4.81 9.97
N GLY A 89 7.92 5.74 10.29
CA GLY A 89 7.72 6.73 11.36
C GLY A 89 6.54 7.68 11.13
N GLU A 90 6.26 8.03 9.87
CA GLU A 90 5.18 8.95 9.51
C GLU A 90 3.77 8.34 9.68
N ILE A 91 3.64 7.01 9.68
CA ILE A 91 2.34 6.34 9.87
C ILE A 91 1.76 6.68 11.26
N HIS A 92 2.61 6.81 12.28
CA HIS A 92 2.17 7.21 13.61
C HIS A 92 1.53 8.60 13.63
N ARG A 93 2.11 9.55 12.88
CA ARG A 93 1.58 10.91 12.77
C ARG A 93 0.27 10.92 11.99
N LEU A 94 0.20 10.13 10.92
CA LEU A 94 -1.02 9.97 10.12
C LEU A 94 -2.20 9.46 10.95
N CYS A 95 -1.98 8.49 11.86
CA CYS A 95 -3.07 8.00 12.72
C CYS A 95 -3.62 9.09 13.67
N ARG A 96 -2.83 10.14 13.94
CA ARG A 96 -3.21 11.25 14.80
C ARG A 96 -3.81 12.43 14.03
N SER A 97 -3.78 12.43 12.70
CA SER A 97 -4.22 13.57 11.90
C SER A 97 -5.75 13.72 11.80
N GLY A 98 -6.53 12.79 12.36
CA GLY A 98 -7.99 12.93 12.44
C GLY A 98 -8.72 12.52 11.15
N LEU A 99 -8.28 11.44 10.50
CA LEU A 99 -8.87 10.84 9.30
C LEU A 99 -10.24 10.17 9.57
N THR A 100 -11.19 10.91 10.11
CA THR A 100 -12.46 10.37 10.63
C THR A 100 -13.40 9.84 9.56
N VAL A 101 -13.26 10.29 8.31
CA VAL A 101 -14.14 9.90 7.18
C VAL A 101 -13.48 8.97 6.17
N LEU A 102 -12.28 8.46 6.46
CA LEU A 102 -11.51 7.64 5.54
C LEU A 102 -12.27 6.35 5.20
N ARG A 103 -12.64 6.17 3.93
CA ARG A 103 -13.41 5.01 3.45
C ARG A 103 -12.57 3.95 2.81
N THR A 104 -11.51 4.36 2.13
CA THR A 104 -10.66 3.47 1.34
C THR A 104 -9.21 3.68 1.71
N LEU A 105 -8.52 2.61 2.07
CA LEU A 105 -7.10 2.63 2.41
C LEU A 105 -6.35 1.60 1.58
N PHE A 106 -5.30 2.05 0.90
CA PHE A 106 -4.32 1.19 0.26
C PHE A 106 -2.97 1.39 0.94
N LEU A 107 -2.43 0.33 1.52
CA LEU A 107 -1.10 0.34 2.15
C LEU A 107 -0.18 -0.61 1.40
N TYR A 108 0.88 -0.05 0.82
CA TYR A 108 1.97 -0.80 0.20
C TYR A 108 3.23 -0.60 1.04
N LEU A 109 3.72 -1.69 1.62
CA LEU A 109 4.93 -1.76 2.43
C LEU A 109 5.83 -2.84 1.84
N PRO A 110 6.89 -2.47 1.09
CA PRO A 110 7.74 -3.42 0.38
C PRO A 110 8.68 -4.19 1.31
N THR A 111 8.86 -3.72 2.55
CA THR A 111 9.64 -4.40 3.58
C THR A 111 8.75 -5.12 4.59
N PRO A 112 9.28 -6.16 5.25
CA PRO A 112 8.64 -6.75 6.41
C PRO A 112 8.24 -5.66 7.40
N LEU A 113 6.97 -5.69 7.82
CA LEU A 113 6.39 -4.75 8.75
C LEU A 113 7.00 -4.99 10.13
N PRO A 114 7.76 -4.03 10.71
CA PRO A 114 8.30 -4.21 12.04
C PRO A 114 7.17 -4.25 13.07
N SER A 115 7.19 -5.21 13.99
CA SER A 115 6.07 -5.44 14.93
C SER A 115 5.70 -4.21 15.78
N ARG A 116 6.65 -3.29 16.00
CA ARG A 116 6.41 -2.00 16.70
C ARG A 116 5.34 -1.10 16.03
N LEU A 117 5.02 -1.34 14.76
CA LEU A 117 4.08 -0.53 13.98
C LEU A 117 2.71 -1.17 13.85
N LEU A 118 2.57 -2.43 14.27
CA LEU A 118 1.28 -3.12 14.29
C LEU A 118 0.22 -2.36 15.07
N PRO A 119 0.47 -1.80 16.27
CA PRO A 119 -0.56 -1.06 17.00
C PRO A 119 -1.07 0.15 16.20
N THR A 120 -0.19 0.77 15.43
CA THR A 120 -0.49 1.94 14.59
C THR A 120 -1.34 1.56 13.39
N ILE A 121 -0.94 0.50 12.68
CA ILE A 121 -1.71 -0.01 11.55
C ILE A 121 -3.07 -0.52 12.04
N LYS A 122 -3.13 -1.23 13.17
CA LYS A 122 -4.40 -1.63 13.80
C LYS A 122 -5.28 -0.42 14.11
N SER A 123 -4.72 0.65 14.67
CA SER A 123 -5.47 1.90 14.94
C SER A 123 -6.05 2.50 13.65
N LEU A 124 -5.29 2.50 12.55
CA LEU A 124 -5.75 3.00 11.26
C LEU A 124 -6.83 2.11 10.64
N LEU A 125 -6.70 0.80 10.80
CA LEU A 125 -7.65 -0.19 10.29
C LEU A 125 -8.92 -0.29 11.13
N ALA A 126 -8.86 0.10 12.40
CA ALA A 126 -9.98 0.16 13.33
C ALA A 126 -10.90 1.39 13.12
N LEU A 127 -10.59 2.26 12.15
CA LEU A 127 -11.46 3.38 11.81
C LEU A 127 -12.84 2.87 11.36
N GLU A 128 -13.90 3.32 12.04
CA GLU A 128 -15.28 2.90 11.77
C GLU A 128 -15.78 3.30 10.38
N SER A 129 -15.22 4.38 9.82
CA SER A 129 -15.56 4.87 8.48
C SER A 129 -14.96 4.05 7.35
N LEU A 130 -14.00 3.16 7.66
CA LEU A 130 -13.25 2.41 6.69
C LEU A 130 -14.12 1.27 6.13
N THR A 131 -14.30 1.25 4.81
CA THR A 131 -15.18 0.29 4.10
C THR A 131 -14.43 -0.61 3.14
N SER A 132 -13.18 -0.27 2.83
CA SER A 132 -12.34 -0.98 1.89
C SER A 132 -10.87 -0.81 2.28
N VAL A 133 -10.21 -1.92 2.54
CA VAL A 133 -8.78 -1.97 2.80
C VAL A 133 -8.11 -2.95 1.85
N THR A 134 -7.01 -2.46 1.27
CA THR A 134 -6.09 -3.24 0.44
C THR A 134 -4.71 -3.17 1.09
N LEU A 135 -4.21 -4.31 1.55
CA LEU A 135 -2.90 -4.41 2.19
C LEU A 135 -1.94 -5.18 1.30
N HIS A 136 -0.85 -4.54 0.90
CA HIS A 136 0.31 -5.16 0.24
C HIS A 136 1.48 -5.06 1.21
N ILE A 137 1.53 -5.97 2.18
CA ILE A 137 2.44 -5.91 3.32
C ILE A 137 3.10 -7.27 3.48
N GLN A 138 4.42 -7.27 3.70
CA GLN A 138 5.12 -8.45 4.21
C GLN A 138 5.10 -8.42 5.73
N PHE A 139 4.77 -9.53 6.38
CA PHE A 139 4.88 -9.67 7.83
C PHE A 139 6.13 -10.48 8.16
N GLU A 140 6.88 -10.07 9.18
CA GLU A 140 8.00 -10.87 9.71
C GLU A 140 7.49 -12.19 10.31
N HIS A 141 6.34 -12.11 10.99
CA HIS A 141 5.73 -13.21 11.71
C HIS A 141 4.29 -13.42 11.23
N LEU A 142 3.88 -14.69 11.07
CA LEU A 142 2.51 -15.02 10.64
C LEU A 142 1.47 -14.60 11.68
N GLU A 143 1.86 -14.64 12.95
CA GLU A 143 1.06 -14.24 14.10
C GLU A 143 0.61 -12.78 14.00
N ASP A 144 1.50 -11.90 13.52
CA ASP A 144 1.22 -10.47 13.36
C ASP A 144 0.12 -10.23 12.30
N LEU A 145 0.16 -11.01 11.21
CA LEU A 145 -0.90 -11.01 10.19
C LEU A 145 -2.22 -11.48 10.79
N LEU A 146 -2.21 -12.61 11.50
CA LEU A 146 -3.42 -13.19 12.10
C LEU A 146 -4.03 -12.23 13.11
N ASP A 147 -3.21 -11.50 13.85
CA ASP A 147 -3.63 -10.49 14.81
C ASP A 147 -4.26 -9.26 14.13
N VAL A 148 -3.65 -8.76 13.04
CA VAL A 148 -4.26 -7.68 12.24
C VAL A 148 -5.59 -8.15 11.63
N TRP A 149 -5.63 -9.39 11.12
CA TRP A 149 -6.84 -9.94 10.53
C TRP A 149 -7.95 -10.12 11.56
N ARG A 150 -7.64 -10.66 12.73
CA ARG A 150 -8.62 -10.86 13.82
C ARG A 150 -9.29 -9.55 14.20
N ASP A 151 -8.50 -8.49 14.36
CA ASP A 151 -8.99 -7.22 14.87
C ASP A 151 -9.66 -6.36 13.77
N CYS A 152 -9.26 -6.52 12.51
CA CYS A 152 -9.64 -5.60 11.43
C CYS A 152 -10.34 -6.25 10.23
N SER A 153 -10.65 -7.55 10.28
CA SER A 153 -11.23 -8.34 9.17
C SER A 153 -12.47 -7.74 8.52
N ARG A 154 -13.29 -6.99 9.28
CA ARG A 154 -14.56 -6.42 8.78
C ARG A 154 -14.39 -5.53 7.55
N ASN A 155 -13.23 -4.87 7.43
CA ASN A 155 -12.99 -3.86 6.41
C ASN A 155 -11.97 -4.31 5.35
N ILE A 156 -11.33 -5.48 5.55
CA ILE A 156 -10.28 -6.01 4.67
C ILE A 156 -10.93 -6.72 3.50
N ARG A 157 -10.74 -6.17 2.29
CA ARG A 157 -11.25 -6.79 1.05
C ARG A 157 -10.21 -7.67 0.38
N TYR A 158 -8.95 -7.23 0.45
CA TYR A 158 -7.87 -7.88 -0.26
C TYR A 158 -6.56 -7.71 0.51
N VAL A 159 -5.84 -8.81 0.67
CA VAL A 159 -4.48 -8.84 1.20
C VAL A 159 -3.63 -9.54 0.17
N GLU A 160 -2.67 -8.81 -0.39
CA GLU A 160 -1.68 -9.39 -1.27
C GLU A 160 -0.41 -9.65 -0.50
N PHE A 161 0.03 -10.90 -0.55
CA PHE A 161 1.36 -11.27 -0.12
C PHE A 161 2.27 -11.10 -1.32
N PRO A 162 3.32 -10.26 -1.23
CA PRO A 162 4.30 -10.18 -2.29
C PRO A 162 4.84 -11.58 -2.53
N ARG A 163 4.78 -12.04 -3.78
CA ARG A 163 5.36 -13.34 -4.13
C ARG A 163 6.81 -13.33 -3.67
N ALA A 164 7.20 -14.36 -2.92
CA ALA A 164 8.61 -14.59 -2.62
C ALA A 164 9.38 -14.46 -3.94
N PRO A 165 10.50 -13.72 -3.99
CA PRO A 165 11.26 -13.58 -5.22
C PRO A 165 11.52 -15.00 -5.72
N SER A 166 11.06 -15.32 -6.92
CA SER A 166 11.24 -16.66 -7.47
C SER A 166 12.74 -16.89 -7.44
N VAL A 167 13.19 -17.75 -6.54
CA VAL A 167 14.58 -18.18 -6.51
C VAL A 167 14.78 -18.77 -7.89
N LYS A 168 15.48 -18.03 -8.77
CA LYS A 168 15.91 -18.62 -10.04
C LYS A 168 16.61 -19.91 -9.62
N PRO A 169 16.16 -21.09 -10.06
CA PRO A 169 16.82 -22.34 -9.70
C PRO A 169 18.29 -22.11 -10.00
N ALA A 170 19.13 -22.25 -8.97
CA ALA A 170 20.54 -21.97 -9.07
C ALA A 170 21.04 -22.66 -10.35
N GLU A 171 21.52 -21.87 -11.32
CA GLU A 171 22.16 -22.46 -12.48
C GLU A 171 23.21 -23.42 -11.94
N PRO A 172 23.17 -24.71 -12.32
CA PRO A 172 24.06 -25.70 -11.76
C PRO A 172 25.49 -25.19 -11.97
N SER A 173 26.13 -24.82 -10.86
CA SER A 173 27.53 -24.43 -10.82
C SER A 173 28.30 -25.47 -11.62
N ALA A 174 28.94 -25.01 -12.70
CA ALA A 174 29.68 -25.85 -13.61
C ALA A 174 30.61 -26.77 -12.81
N ARG A 175 30.23 -28.05 -12.70
CA ARG A 175 31.12 -29.08 -12.20
C ARG A 175 32.26 -29.21 -13.20
N PRO A 176 33.53 -29.35 -12.75
CA PRO A 176 34.61 -29.66 -13.65
C PRO A 176 34.30 -30.97 -14.37
N SER A 177 34.52 -30.98 -15.67
CA SER A 177 34.32 -32.12 -16.56
C SER A 177 35.08 -33.34 -16.05
N MET A 178 34.35 -34.31 -15.52
CA MET A 178 34.80 -35.71 -15.51
C MET A 178 33.90 -36.46 -16.48
N CYS A 179 34.49 -36.85 -17.61
CA CYS A 179 33.97 -37.89 -18.46
C CYS A 179 33.73 -39.15 -17.63
N LEU A 180 32.54 -39.77 -17.72
CA LEU A 180 32.36 -41.21 -17.79
C LEU A 180 30.89 -41.61 -18.10
N ASP A 181 30.81 -42.42 -19.15
CA ASP A 181 29.80 -43.39 -19.63
C ASP A 181 28.35 -43.02 -20.05
N PRO A 182 27.92 -43.40 -21.28
CA PRO A 182 26.60 -43.11 -21.84
C PRO A 182 25.64 -44.31 -21.73
N HIS A 183 25.39 -44.88 -20.55
CA HIS A 183 24.32 -45.89 -20.41
C HIS A 183 23.70 -45.93 -19.00
N THR A 184 22.85 -44.95 -18.67
CA THR A 184 21.82 -45.14 -17.65
C THR A 184 20.55 -44.39 -18.05
N LYS A 185 19.54 -45.15 -18.50
CA LYS A 185 18.15 -44.70 -18.58
C LYS A 185 17.58 -44.68 -17.17
N ILE A 186 17.01 -43.55 -16.74
CA ILE A 186 16.04 -43.53 -15.64
C ILE A 186 14.80 -42.78 -16.14
N GLN A 187 13.69 -43.48 -16.02
CA GLN A 187 12.35 -43.19 -16.50
C GLN A 187 11.55 -42.48 -15.38
N LEU A 188 10.55 -41.71 -15.81
CA LEU A 188 9.71 -40.74 -15.08
C LEU A 188 9.04 -41.23 -13.79
N ASP A 189 8.54 -40.29 -12.98
CA ASP A 189 7.12 -40.29 -12.65
C ASP A 189 6.55 -38.86 -12.53
N VAL A 190 5.53 -38.62 -13.36
CA VAL A 190 4.64 -37.46 -13.36
C VAL A 190 3.42 -37.85 -12.54
N PHE A 191 3.17 -37.17 -11.42
CA PHE A 191 1.90 -37.29 -10.71
C PHE A 191 0.96 -36.18 -11.21
N GLU A 192 0.21 -36.49 -12.27
CA GLU A 192 -1.05 -35.82 -12.58
C GLU A 192 -2.17 -36.57 -11.85
N GLY A 193 -2.79 -35.89 -10.87
CA GLY A 193 -4.02 -36.35 -10.24
C GLY A 193 -5.19 -35.51 -10.72
N VAL A 194 -5.82 -35.92 -11.82
CA VAL A 194 -7.16 -35.45 -12.23
C VAL A 194 -8.15 -36.56 -11.87
N PRO A 195 -9.22 -36.28 -11.10
CA PRO A 195 -10.35 -37.20 -11.03
C PRO A 195 -11.35 -36.91 -12.15
N ASP A 196 -11.57 -37.93 -12.98
CA ASP A 196 -12.60 -38.00 -14.02
C ASP A 196 -14.01 -37.80 -13.46
N ALA A 197 -14.81 -37.01 -14.20
CA ALA A 197 -16.26 -36.98 -14.09
C ALA A 197 -16.86 -38.03 -15.05
N PRO A 198 -17.86 -38.83 -14.65
CA PRO A 198 -18.53 -39.73 -15.57
C PRO A 198 -19.60 -38.98 -16.39
N SER A 199 -19.42 -39.02 -17.72
CA SER A 199 -20.44 -38.71 -18.73
C SER A 199 -21.16 -39.98 -19.16
N ILE A 200 -22.46 -40.10 -18.93
CA ILE A 200 -23.40 -41.03 -19.59
C ILE A 200 -24.79 -40.41 -19.40
N CYS A 201 -25.79 -40.40 -20.29
CA CYS A 201 -25.94 -40.41 -21.75
C CYS A 201 -27.36 -39.87 -21.97
N HIS A 202 -27.62 -39.31 -23.16
CA HIS A 202 -28.97 -39.02 -23.63
C HIS A 202 -29.78 -40.30 -23.83
N ASP A 203 -31.05 -40.26 -23.41
CA ASP A 203 -32.23 -40.51 -24.26
C ASP A 203 -33.36 -39.56 -23.81
#